data_AF-A0A1B1YPH0-F1
#
_entry.id   AF-A0A1B1YPH0-F1
#
_cell.length_a   1.000
_cell.length_b   1.000
_cell.length_c   1.000
_cell.angle_alpha   90.00
_cell.angle_beta   90.00
_cell.angle_gamma   90.00
#
_symmetry.space_group_name_H-M   'P 1'
#
loop_
_entity.id
_entity.type
_entity.pdbx_description
1 polymer ?
#
loop_
_entity_poly.entity_id
_entity_poly.type
_entity_poly.pdbx_seq_one_letter_code
_entity_poly.pdbx_strand_id
1 'polypeptide(L)'
;MWYIRTKRIIYYILGVLETILGLRFVFMLLGANPRSGFTSFLYAITGIFIAPFTGIFNPVSAPGLAARSVFDPATIVAMAIYALAVWGIVKLLHIRASKNNPDFI
;
A
#
# COMPACT_ATOMS: atom_id res chain seq x y z
N MET A 1 -9.59 4.26 -26.40
CA MET A 1 -8.27 4.91 -26.14
C MET A 1 -8.12 5.51 -24.74
N TRP A 2 -9.05 6.38 -24.27
CA TRP A 2 -8.93 7.06 -22.96
C TRP A 2 -8.87 6.10 -21.76
N TYR A 3 -9.73 5.07 -21.70
CA TYR A 3 -9.76 4.10 -20.59
C TYR A 3 -8.41 3.44 -20.32
N ILE A 4 -7.68 3.03 -21.37
CA ILE A 4 -6.38 2.35 -21.23
C ILE A 4 -5.35 3.28 -20.58
N ARG A 5 -5.33 4.56 -20.96
CA ARG A 5 -4.42 5.55 -20.37
C ARG A 5 -4.75 5.77 -18.90
N THR A 6 -6.03 5.97 -18.57
CA THR A 6 -6.50 6.14 -17.18
C THR A 6 -6.16 4.93 -16.32
N LYS A 7 -6.44 3.72 -16.80
CA LYS A 7 -6.09 2.45 -16.13
C LYS A 7 -4.60 2.37 -15.83
N ARG A 8 -3.74 2.68 -16.81
CA ARG A 8 -2.28 2.66 -16.62
C ARG A 8 -1.81 3.65 -15.57
N ILE A 9 -2.33 4.87 -15.57
CA ILE A 9 -1.99 5.90 -14.57
C ILE A 9 -2.40 5.44 -13.16
N ILE A 10 -3.63 4.93 -13.01
CA ILE A 10 -4.13 4.45 -11.71
C ILE A 10 -3.26 3.30 -11.17
N TYR A 11 -2.93 2.30 -12.00
CA TYR A 11 -2.07 1.20 -11.58
C TYR A 11 -0.63 1.62 -11.32
N TYR A 12 -0.12 2.63 -12.03
CA TYR A 12 1.21 3.17 -11.76
C TYR A 12 1.26 3.83 -10.38
N ILE A 13 0.26 4.65 -10.03
CA ILE A 13 0.15 5.27 -8.70
C ILE A 13 0.05 4.18 -7.61
N LEU A 14 -0.79 3.17 -7.82
CA LEU A 14 -0.87 2.02 -6.91
C LEU A 14 0.50 1.35 -6.77
N GLY A 15 1.18 1.04 -7.87
CA GLY A 15 2.49 0.39 -7.85
C GLY A 15 3.53 1.17 -7.07
N VAL A 16 3.57 2.50 -7.21
CA VAL A 16 4.47 3.36 -6.43
C VAL A 16 4.12 3.30 -4.94
N LEU A 17 2.84 3.43 -4.59
CA LEU A 17 2.38 3.35 -3.20
C LEU A 17 2.72 2.00 -2.56
N GLU A 18 2.40 0.90 -3.24
CA GLU A 18 2.68 -0.47 -2.81
C GLU A 18 4.18 -0.74 -2.70
N THR A 19 5.01 -0.16 -3.57
CA THR A 19 6.47 -0.31 -3.49
C THR A 19 7.00 0.33 -2.21
N ILE A 20 6.54 1.53 -1.87
CA ILE A 20 7.01 2.25 -0.67
C ILE A 20 6.48 1.55 0.60
N LEU A 21 5.22 1.11 0.63
CA LEU A 21 4.66 0.33 1.74
C LEU A 21 5.31 -1.05 1.88
N GLY A 22 5.60 -1.72 0.76
CA GLY A 22 6.32 -2.98 0.72
C GLY A 22 7.75 -2.83 1.25
N LEU A 23 8.44 -1.74 0.90
CA LEU A 23 9.77 -1.44 1.45
C LEU A 23 9.69 -1.24 2.98
N ARG A 24 8.69 -0.49 3.46
CA ARG A 24 8.43 -0.33 4.91
C ARG A 24 8.25 -1.70 5.56
N PHE A 25 7.39 -2.54 4.99
CA PHE A 25 7.07 -3.86 5.51
C PHE A 25 8.32 -4.75 5.61
N VAL A 26 9.11 -4.85 4.54
CA VAL A 26 10.37 -5.60 4.53
C VAL A 26 11.34 -5.05 5.59
N PHE A 27 11.48 -3.74 5.71
CA PHE A 27 12.36 -3.14 6.71
C PHE A 27 11.93 -3.43 8.15
N MET A 28 10.62 -3.41 8.43
CA MET A 28 10.10 -3.78 9.75
C MET A 28 10.37 -5.25 10.08
N LEU A 29 10.18 -6.15 9.09
CA LEU A 29 10.49 -7.58 9.25
C LEU A 29 11.98 -7.83 9.51
N LEU A 30 12.85 -7.11 8.80
CA LEU A 30 14.31 -7.23 8.96
C LEU A 30 14.85 -6.50 10.20
N GLY A 31 13.98 -5.81 10.96
CA GLY A 31 14.40 -5.07 12.16
C GLY A 31 15.27 -3.85 11.85
N ALA A 32 15.01 -3.16 10.73
CA ALA A 32 15.75 -1.97 10.31
C ALA A 32 15.78 -0.91 11.43
N ASN A 33 16.92 -0.26 11.61
CA ASN A 33 17.12 0.73 12.67
C ASN A 33 16.26 1.99 12.41
N PRO A 34 15.24 2.28 13.24
CA PRO A 34 14.35 3.44 13.05
C PRO A 34 15.07 4.78 13.29
N ARG A 35 16.26 4.76 13.90
CA ARG A 35 17.11 5.96 14.08
C ARG A 35 17.92 6.30 12.83
N SER A 36 17.95 5.44 11.81
CA SER A 36 18.61 5.77 10.56
C SER A 36 17.80 6.82 9.80
N GLY A 37 18.46 7.76 9.13
CA GLY A 37 17.78 8.85 8.41
C GLY A 37 16.82 8.33 7.33
N PHE A 38 17.24 7.30 6.57
CA PHE A 38 16.42 6.72 5.51
C PHE A 38 15.21 5.94 6.06
N THR A 39 15.41 5.07 7.06
CA THR A 39 14.31 4.31 7.66
C THR A 39 13.31 5.25 8.35
N SER A 40 13.79 6.26 9.07
CA SER A 40 12.94 7.27 9.71
C SER A 40 12.09 8.04 8.68
N PHE A 41 12.71 8.52 7.60
CA PHE A 41 12.01 9.18 6.50
C PHE A 41 10.93 8.29 5.87
N LEU A 42 11.30 7.04 5.56
CA LEU A 42 10.37 6.06 4.99
C LEU A 42 9.17 5.85 5.92
N TYR A 43 9.42 5.66 7.22
CA TYR A 43 8.37 5.42 8.22
C TYR A 43 7.47 6.63 8.43
N ALA A 44 8.00 7.85 8.33
CA ALA A 44 7.23 9.08 8.43
C ALA A 44 6.26 9.26 7.26
N ILE A 45 6.74 9.13 6.01
CA ILE A 45 5.88 9.26 4.82
C ILE A 45 4.84 8.14 4.78
N THR A 46 5.26 6.90 5.01
CA THR A 46 4.33 5.76 5.00
C THR A 46 3.33 5.78 6.16
N GLY A 47 3.66 6.47 7.25
CA GLY A 47 2.81 6.64 8.42
C GLY A 47 1.43 7.23 8.08
N ILE A 48 1.38 8.19 7.15
CA ILE A 48 0.13 8.84 6.74
C ILE A 48 -0.82 7.84 6.06
N PHE A 49 -0.28 6.94 5.24
CA PHE A 49 -1.06 5.94 4.52
C PHE A 49 -1.55 4.82 5.43
N ILE A 50 -0.75 4.41 6.41
CA ILE A 50 -1.18 3.34 7.34
C ILE A 50 -2.07 3.86 8.48
N ALA A 51 -2.08 5.17 8.76
CA ALA A 51 -2.78 5.77 9.90
C ALA A 51 -4.23 5.30 10.08
N PRO A 52 -5.09 5.22 9.04
CA PRO A 52 -6.47 4.77 9.19
C PRO A 52 -6.61 3.30 9.60
N PHE A 53 -5.56 2.51 9.40
CA PHE A 53 -5.53 1.07 9.65
C PHE A 53 -4.78 0.70 10.94
N THR A 54 -4.22 1.71 11.63
CA THR A 54 -3.58 1.52 12.93
C THR A 54 -4.61 1.06 13.95
N GLY A 55 -4.26 0.05 14.76
CA GLY A 55 -5.15 -0.49 15.80
C GLY A 55 -6.20 -1.52 15.32
N ILE A 56 -6.29 -1.83 14.02
CA ILE A 56 -7.15 -2.92 13.53
C ILE A 56 -6.71 -4.27 14.10
N PHE A 57 -5.40 -4.48 14.22
CA PHE A 57 -4.81 -5.64 14.86
C PHE A 57 -3.80 -5.19 15.91
N ASN A 58 -3.73 -5.91 17.03
CA ASN A 58 -2.70 -5.67 18.03
C ASN A 58 -1.32 -5.97 17.43
N PRO A 59 -0.34 -5.06 17.53
CA PRO A 59 1.01 -5.31 17.02
C PRO A 59 1.62 -6.52 17.72
N VAL A 60 2.04 -7.52 16.95
CA VAL A 60 2.77 -8.67 17.50
C VAL A 60 4.21 -8.23 17.68
N SER A 61 4.61 -7.96 18.92
CA SER A 61 6.00 -7.67 19.29
C SER A 61 6.68 -8.95 19.73
N ALA A 62 7.69 -9.41 19.01
CA ALA A 62 8.62 -10.40 19.55
C ALA A 62 9.60 -9.70 20.52
N PRO A 63 9.78 -10.17 21.77
CA PRO A 63 10.80 -9.62 22.66
C PRO A 63 12.19 -10.04 22.14
N GLY A 64 12.89 -9.13 21.47
CA GLY A 64 14.29 -9.29 21.05
C GLY A 64 15.20 -8.35 21.84
N LEU A 65 16.36 -8.83 22.29
CA LEU A 65 17.29 -8.14 23.21
C LEU A 65 17.95 -6.85 22.67
N ALA A 66 17.77 -6.47 21.39
CA ALA A 66 18.40 -5.28 20.80
C ALA A 66 17.51 -4.46 19.85
N ALA A 67 16.42 -5.03 19.32
CA ALA A 67 15.47 -4.35 18.45
C ALA A 67 14.09 -5.01 18.57
N ARG A 68 13.05 -4.22 18.85
CA ARG A 68 11.67 -4.69 18.85
C ARG A 68 11.21 -4.78 17.39
N SER A 69 11.27 -5.96 16.79
CA SER A 69 10.59 -6.20 15.52
C SER A 69 9.08 -6.11 15.79
N VAL A 70 8.51 -4.96 15.47
CA VAL A 70 7.07 -4.74 15.51
C VAL A 70 6.58 -5.13 14.14
N PHE A 71 6.12 -6.37 14.02
CA PHE A 71 5.25 -6.69 12.91
C PHE A 71 4.01 -5.79 13.05
N ASP A 72 3.86 -4.85 12.13
CA ASP A 72 2.75 -3.90 12.09
C ASP A 72 1.73 -4.38 11.06
N PRO A 73 0.67 -5.12 11.50
CA PRO A 73 -0.30 -5.66 10.56
C PRO A 73 -1.02 -4.56 9.78
N ALA A 74 -1.05 -3.32 10.30
CA ALA A 74 -1.66 -2.18 9.61
C ALA A 74 -1.02 -1.93 8.24
N THR A 75 0.29 -2.22 8.08
CA THR A 75 0.97 -2.05 6.79
C THR A 75 0.44 -3.04 5.75
N ILE A 76 0.28 -4.31 6.12
CA ILE A 76 -0.28 -5.34 5.22
C ILE A 76 -1.74 -5.01 4.90
N VAL A 77 -2.52 -4.61 5.91
CA VAL A 77 -3.92 -4.23 5.71
C VAL A 77 -4.04 -3.05 4.76
N ALA A 78 -3.21 -2.02 4.92
CA ALA A 78 -3.17 -0.88 4.02
C ALA A 78 -2.91 -1.29 2.57
N MET A 79 -1.88 -2.12 2.33
CA MET A 79 -1.55 -2.67 1.01
C MET A 79 -2.74 -3.43 0.40
N ALA A 80 -3.36 -4.32 1.16
CA ALA A 80 -4.51 -5.09 0.70
C ALA A 80 -5.72 -4.19 0.35
N ILE A 81 -6.05 -3.23 1.21
CA ILE A 81 -7.19 -2.33 1.01
C ILE A 81 -6.95 -1.41 -0.19
N TYR A 82 -5.75 -0.86 -0.37
CA TYR A 82 -5.44 -0.01 -1.52
C TYR A 82 -5.46 -0.79 -2.83
N ALA A 83 -4.92 -2.00 -2.87
CA ALA A 83 -4.99 -2.87 -4.03
C ALA A 83 -6.46 -3.19 -4.41
N LEU A 84 -7.30 -3.53 -3.42
CA LEU A 84 -8.72 -3.80 -3.62
C LEU A 84 -9.50 -2.57 -4.09
N ALA A 85 -9.26 -1.41 -3.47
CA ALA A 85 -9.92 -0.16 -3.83
C ALA A 85 -9.61 0.24 -5.28
N VAL A 86 -8.32 0.21 -5.66
CA VAL A 86 -7.89 0.53 -7.02
C VAL A 86 -8.45 -0.47 -8.04
N TRP A 87 -8.40 -1.77 -7.73
CA TRP A 87 -9.00 -2.79 -8.59
C TRP A 87 -10.50 -2.55 -8.80
N GLY A 88 -11.24 -2.23 -7.73
CA GLY A 88 -12.66 -1.88 -7.79
C GLY A 88 -12.93 -0.64 -8.63
N ILE A 89 -12.17 0.43 -8.45
CA ILE A 89 -12.28 1.66 -9.25
C ILE A 89 -12.07 1.37 -10.74
N VAL A 90 -11.03 0.61 -11.08
CA VAL A 90 -10.76 0.24 -12.48
C VAL A 90 -11.90 -0.60 -13.07
N LYS A 91 -12.45 -1.55 -12.30
CA LYS A 91 -13.60 -2.36 -12.72
C LYS A 91 -14.84 -1.50 -12.99
N LEU A 92 -15.13 -0.51 -12.13
CA LEU A 92 -16.23 0.42 -12.36
C LEU A 92 -16.01 1.28 -13.61
N LEU A 93 -14.78 1.76 -13.82
CA LEU A 93 -14.42 2.52 -15.02
C LEU A 93 -14.57 1.68 -16.29
N HIS A 94 -14.24 0.39 -16.23
CA HIS A 94 -14.42 -0.53 -17.35
C HIS A 94 -15.90 -0.67 -17.75
N ILE A 95 -16.79 -0.87 -16.77
CA ILE A 95 -18.23 -0.98 -17.02
C ILE A 95 -18.77 0.30 -17.67
N ARG A 96 -18.36 1.48 -17.16
CA ARG A 96 -18.76 2.77 -17.75
C ARG A 96 -18.22 2.97 -19.16
N ALA A 97 -16.96 2.59 -19.40
CA ALA A 97 -16.33 2.71 -20.71
C ALA A 97 -16.98 1.76 -21.74
N SER A 98 -17.32 0.54 -21.33
CA SER A 98 -17.99 -0.46 -22.18
C SER A 98 -19.42 -0.05 -22.54
N LYS A 99 -20.18 0.54 -21.60
CA LYS A 99 -21.52 1.06 -21.89
C LYS A 99 -21.49 2.19 -22.94
N ASN A 100 -20.48 3.04 -22.88
CA ASN A 100 -20.40 4.22 -23.74
C ASN A 100 -19.85 3.91 -25.15
N ASN A 101 -19.09 2.82 -25.32
CA ASN A 101 -18.57 2.35 -26.61
C ASN A 101 -18.57 0.79 -26.63
N PRO A 102 -19.54 0.14 -27.31
CA PRO A 102 -19.67 -1.33 -27.32
C PRO A 102 -18.54 -2.05 -28.07
N ASP A 103 -17.80 -1.35 -28.92
CA ASP A 103 -16.61 -1.79 -29.66
C ASP A 103 -15.38 -2.13 -28.77
N PHE A 104 -15.49 -2.00 -27.44
CA PHE A 104 -14.46 -2.39 -26.47
C PHE A 104 -14.72 -3.73 -25.76
N ILE A 105 -15.75 -4.49 -26.17
CA ILE A 105 -16.02 -5.86 -25.71
C ILE A 105 -15.27 -6.86 -26.59
#